data_AF-A0A4Q4L4U3-F1
#
_entry.id   AF-A0A4Q4L4U3-F1
#
_cell.length_a   1.000
_cell.length_b   1.000
_cell.length_c   1.000
_cell.angle_alpha   90.00
_cell.angle_beta   90.00
_cell.angle_gamma   90.00
#
_symmetry.space_group_name_H-M   'P 1'
#
loop_
_entity.id
_entity.type
_entity.pdbx_description
1 polymer ?
#
loop_
_entity_poly.entity_id
_entity_poly.type
_entity_poly.pdbx_seq_one_letter_code
_entity_poly.pdbx_strand_id
1 'polypeptide(L)'
;MNKTYALLLVLLLSFAGCRSNEQVASIPPEQAPGSVSSISSVTQTGAEVATSLTARYNDVRTNCGSASMPAFLCRGIVLRSTVPSTAYKAWNPSPHSQKSGGVSFSYLSKDAKFTGLVFGQKNGYIFYPVLSRPIGTRQIEVLCSYPLDGATQLRDAPGCGAHPYSPDRSRRCQTIGITTAEGWIANRRSNSWNLCSFDVRDSMNNQGADSFYQTIRAHQLERFFAGAHDYIELILATWPQNIPKELPIEAFFYLEGGLAGAQFDQKDFFDSTGGKVVPIVKIVLPASESADAQFVYSAADQVK
;
A
#
# COMPACT_ATOMS: atom_id res chain seq x y z
N MET A 1 -19.82 17.62 82.73
CA MET A 1 -20.30 18.95 83.20
C MET A 1 -20.93 19.68 82.03
N ASN A 2 -21.98 20.49 82.28
CA ASN A 2 -22.56 21.62 81.53
C ASN A 2 -22.69 21.51 79.97
N LYS A 3 -23.86 21.75 79.31
CA LYS A 3 -24.78 22.92 79.29
C LYS A 3 -24.06 24.23 78.88
N THR A 4 -24.58 25.19 78.09
CA THR A 4 -25.75 25.40 77.17
C THR A 4 -25.44 26.73 76.42
N TYR A 5 -26.02 27.17 75.28
CA TYR A 5 -27.24 26.89 74.48
C TYR A 5 -26.83 26.64 72.98
N ALA A 6 -27.63 26.42 71.93
CA ALA A 6 -29.01 26.72 71.47
C ALA A 6 -29.32 28.16 71.00
N LEU A 7 -29.47 28.35 69.67
CA LEU A 7 -30.33 29.38 69.07
C LEU A 7 -30.80 28.91 67.66
N LEU A 8 -32.01 29.30 67.26
CA LEU A 8 -32.59 28.98 65.95
C LEU A 8 -32.36 30.12 64.96
N LEU A 9 -32.34 29.80 63.66
CA LEU A 9 -32.82 30.70 62.63
C LEU A 9 -33.53 29.89 61.54
N VAL A 10 -34.83 30.18 61.37
CA VAL A 10 -35.71 29.51 60.39
C VAL A 10 -35.80 30.39 59.15
N LEU A 11 -35.57 29.80 57.97
CA LEU A 11 -36.02 30.35 56.70
C LEU A 11 -36.92 29.33 56.01
N LEU A 12 -37.94 29.81 55.30
CA LEU A 12 -39.06 29.02 54.78
C LEU A 12 -39.16 29.16 53.26
N LEU A 13 -39.75 28.13 52.64
CA LEU A 13 -40.20 28.06 51.24
C LEU A 13 -39.03 27.94 50.21
N SER A 14 -39.18 27.28 49.06
CA SER A 14 -40.39 26.77 48.39
C SER A 14 -40.16 25.44 47.63
N PHE A 15 -41.25 24.73 47.31
CA PHE A 15 -41.49 23.66 46.31
C PHE A 15 -40.31 23.10 45.47
N ALA A 16 -40.20 21.80 45.20
CA ALA A 16 -41.28 20.88 44.80
C ALA A 16 -41.06 19.39 45.18
N GLY A 17 -42.04 18.52 44.87
CA GLY A 17 -41.95 17.06 45.00
C GLY A 17 -41.17 16.39 43.84
N CYS A 18 -40.98 15.06 43.83
CA CYS A 18 -41.61 14.01 44.64
C CYS A 18 -40.59 12.97 45.16
N ARG A 19 -41.03 12.10 46.07
CA ARG A 19 -40.22 10.99 46.59
C ARG A 19 -39.96 9.91 45.53
N SER A 20 -38.80 9.26 45.65
CA SER A 20 -38.49 7.97 45.03
C SER A 20 -39.38 6.85 45.58
N ASN A 21 -39.55 5.79 44.78
CA ASN A 21 -40.04 4.49 45.23
C ASN A 21 -39.29 3.42 44.42
N GLU A 22 -38.75 2.41 45.08
CA GLU A 22 -37.97 1.36 44.40
C GLU A 22 -38.91 0.38 43.68
N GLN A 23 -38.54 -0.05 42.47
CA GLN A 23 -39.09 -1.25 41.84
C GLN A 23 -37.98 -2.08 41.18
N VAL A 24 -38.07 -3.39 41.37
CA VAL A 24 -37.12 -4.38 40.86
C VAL A 24 -37.21 -4.46 39.34
N ALA A 25 -36.07 -4.34 38.65
CA ALA A 25 -36.03 -4.42 37.20
C ALA A 25 -36.24 -5.86 36.71
N SER A 26 -37.43 -6.15 36.17
CA SER A 26 -37.71 -7.38 35.43
C SER A 26 -37.03 -7.37 34.06
N ILE A 27 -36.32 -8.45 33.73
CA ILE A 27 -35.59 -8.60 32.45
C ILE A 27 -36.60 -8.69 31.27
N PRO A 28 -36.54 -7.79 30.27
CA PRO A 28 -37.29 -7.95 29.02
C PRO A 28 -36.67 -9.04 28.12
N PRO A 29 -37.48 -9.72 27.27
CA PRO A 29 -37.00 -10.84 26.47
C PRO A 29 -36.08 -10.43 25.31
N GLU A 30 -35.27 -11.40 24.90
CA GLU A 30 -34.30 -11.34 23.81
C GLU A 30 -34.92 -10.89 22.48
N GLN A 31 -34.46 -9.74 21.97
CA GLN A 31 -34.80 -9.28 20.62
C GLN A 31 -33.91 -10.01 19.61
N ALA A 32 -34.54 -10.65 18.61
CA ALA A 32 -33.84 -11.38 17.56
C ALA A 32 -32.80 -10.49 16.85
N PRO A 33 -31.62 -11.03 16.45
CA PRO A 33 -30.56 -10.25 15.83
C PRO A 33 -31.06 -9.61 14.54
N GLY A 34 -31.19 -8.28 14.56
CA GLY A 34 -31.65 -7.49 13.42
C GLY A 34 -30.76 -7.72 12.19
N SER A 35 -31.40 -7.74 11.02
CA SER A 35 -30.75 -8.04 9.74
C SER A 35 -29.44 -7.30 9.56
N VAL A 36 -28.32 -8.03 9.60
CA VAL A 36 -26.99 -7.47 9.29
C VAL A 36 -27.06 -6.95 7.86
N SER A 37 -27.12 -5.63 7.69
CA SER A 37 -27.12 -5.01 6.37
C SER A 37 -25.82 -5.37 5.68
N SER A 38 -25.90 -6.27 4.70
CA SER A 38 -24.76 -6.67 3.89
C SER A 38 -24.17 -5.41 3.25
N ILE A 39 -22.97 -5.02 3.68
CA ILE A 39 -22.17 -4.01 2.98
C ILE A 39 -21.72 -4.66 1.67
N SER A 40 -22.60 -4.65 0.68
CA SER A 40 -22.33 -5.07 -0.67
C SER A 40 -21.11 -4.29 -1.14
N SER A 41 -20.02 -4.99 -1.45
CA SER A 41 -18.82 -4.37 -1.99
C SER A 41 -19.18 -3.77 -3.35
N VAL A 42 -19.41 -2.46 -3.40
CA VAL A 42 -19.70 -1.74 -4.62
C VAL A 42 -18.51 -1.91 -5.56
N THR A 43 -18.69 -2.68 -6.62
CA THR A 43 -17.68 -2.88 -7.66
C THR A 43 -17.44 -1.53 -8.33
N GLN A 44 -16.29 -0.91 -8.03
CA GLN A 44 -15.91 0.37 -8.62
C GLN A 44 -15.85 0.24 -10.14
N THR A 45 -16.44 1.20 -10.84
CA THR A 45 -16.26 1.35 -12.28
C THR A 45 -14.82 1.74 -12.60
N GLY A 46 -14.34 1.43 -13.80
CA GLY A 46 -12.98 1.81 -14.20
C GLY A 46 -12.71 3.33 -14.16
N ALA A 47 -13.75 4.15 -14.32
CA ALA A 47 -13.67 5.59 -14.15
C ALA A 47 -13.42 5.99 -12.68
N GLU A 48 -14.13 5.39 -11.73
CA GLU A 48 -13.89 5.60 -10.29
C GLU A 48 -12.51 5.11 -9.87
N VAL A 49 -12.04 3.98 -10.42
CA VAL A 49 -10.67 3.48 -10.20
C VAL A 49 -9.64 4.49 -10.73
N ALA A 50 -9.79 5.00 -11.95
CA ALA A 50 -8.89 6.03 -12.51
C ALA A 50 -8.90 7.34 -11.68
N THR A 51 -10.06 7.75 -11.16
CA THR A 51 -10.18 8.88 -10.22
C THR A 51 -9.47 8.60 -8.89
N SER A 52 -9.64 7.39 -8.33
CA SER A 52 -9.01 6.94 -7.08
C SER A 52 -7.48 6.89 -7.22
N LEU A 53 -6.96 6.33 -8.31
CA LEU A 53 -5.55 6.33 -8.67
C LEU A 53 -5.00 7.76 -8.75
N THR A 54 -5.71 8.66 -9.44
CA THR A 54 -5.31 10.08 -9.57
C THR A 54 -5.27 10.79 -8.21
N ALA A 55 -6.24 10.54 -7.33
CA ALA A 55 -6.27 11.11 -5.98
C ALA A 55 -5.10 10.61 -5.12
N ARG A 56 -4.87 9.28 -5.09
CA ARG A 56 -3.79 8.67 -4.31
C ARG A 56 -2.39 8.99 -4.84
N TYR A 57 -2.24 9.19 -6.14
CA TYR A 57 -1.00 9.70 -6.73
C TYR A 57 -0.69 11.12 -6.25
N ASN A 58 -1.70 12.00 -6.21
CA ASN A 58 -1.53 13.41 -5.82
C ASN A 58 -1.39 13.65 -4.31
N ASP A 59 -1.82 12.69 -3.49
CA ASP A 59 -1.57 12.71 -2.04
C ASP A 59 -0.07 12.58 -1.74
N VAL A 60 0.44 13.45 -0.86
CA VAL A 60 1.86 13.54 -0.45
C VAL A 60 2.04 13.44 1.07
N ARG A 61 1.03 12.95 1.81
CA ARG A 61 1.14 12.72 3.26
C ARG A 61 2.26 11.72 3.58
N THR A 62 3.05 11.98 4.62
CA THR A 62 4.18 11.10 5.01
C THR A 62 3.74 9.74 5.57
N ASN A 63 2.50 9.66 6.09
CA ASN A 63 1.91 8.46 6.66
C ASN A 63 0.38 8.44 6.48
N CYS A 64 -0.26 7.33 6.82
CA CYS A 64 -1.70 7.13 6.68
C CYS A 64 -2.52 7.41 7.95
N GLY A 65 -1.97 8.18 8.90
CA GLY A 65 -2.65 8.61 10.14
C GLY A 65 -1.85 8.36 11.42
N SER A 66 -0.81 7.54 11.38
CA SER A 66 0.09 7.27 12.53
C SER A 66 1.53 7.01 12.08
N ALA A 67 2.47 7.07 13.03
CA ALA A 67 3.86 6.68 12.80
C ALA A 67 4.03 5.17 12.48
N SER A 68 3.03 4.36 12.80
CA SER A 68 2.97 2.92 12.50
C SER A 68 2.28 2.59 11.17
N MET A 69 1.87 3.60 10.38
CA MET A 69 1.15 3.40 9.11
C MET A 69 1.88 4.05 7.91
N PRO A 70 2.84 3.35 7.27
CA PRO A 70 3.51 3.80 6.05
C PRO A 70 2.56 4.30 4.95
N ALA A 71 2.99 5.30 4.19
CA ALA A 71 2.17 5.93 3.15
C ALA A 71 1.64 4.95 2.07
N PHE A 72 2.35 3.87 1.74
CA PHE A 72 1.87 2.85 0.79
C PHE A 72 0.60 2.09 1.25
N LEU A 73 0.22 2.19 2.53
CA LEU A 73 -0.99 1.56 3.05
C LEU A 73 -2.28 2.24 2.55
N CYS A 74 -2.21 3.51 2.12
CA CYS A 74 -3.38 4.29 1.71
C CYS A 74 -3.16 5.18 0.48
N ARG A 75 -1.92 5.48 0.08
CA ARG A 75 -1.60 6.41 -1.02
C ARG A 75 -0.46 5.96 -1.92
N GLY A 76 -0.26 6.69 -3.01
CA GLY A 76 0.55 6.28 -4.14
C GLY A 76 -0.08 5.12 -4.91
N ILE A 77 0.67 4.61 -5.87
CA ILE A 77 0.32 3.46 -6.71
C ILE A 77 1.36 2.37 -6.49
N VAL A 78 0.92 1.18 -6.08
CA VAL A 78 1.75 -0.02 -5.98
C VAL A 78 1.47 -0.87 -7.21
N LEU A 79 2.37 -0.82 -8.20
CA LEU A 79 2.20 -1.47 -9.50
C LEU A 79 3.33 -2.46 -9.79
N ARG A 80 3.01 -3.53 -10.51
CA ARG A 80 4.01 -4.49 -11.00
C ARG A 80 3.82 -4.68 -12.50
N SER A 81 4.89 -4.43 -13.25
CA SER A 81 4.93 -4.74 -14.67
C SER A 81 5.04 -6.25 -14.91
N THR A 82 4.48 -6.70 -16.01
CA THR A 82 4.38 -8.12 -16.38
C THR A 82 4.81 -8.33 -17.82
N VAL A 83 4.91 -9.59 -18.23
CA VAL A 83 4.89 -10.00 -19.63
C VAL A 83 3.71 -10.97 -19.77
N PRO A 84 2.79 -10.73 -20.72
CA PRO A 84 1.65 -11.62 -20.93
C PRO A 84 2.13 -12.98 -21.47
N SER A 85 1.50 -14.07 -21.03
CA SER A 85 1.88 -15.41 -21.47
C SER A 85 0.75 -16.43 -21.33
N THR A 86 0.72 -17.42 -22.22
CA THR A 86 -0.12 -18.62 -22.06
C THR A 86 0.52 -19.68 -21.16
N ALA A 87 1.81 -19.55 -20.82
CA ALA A 87 2.55 -20.54 -20.03
C ALA A 87 2.49 -20.29 -18.50
N TYR A 88 2.10 -19.09 -18.07
CA TYR A 88 1.97 -18.71 -16.67
C TYR A 88 0.99 -17.55 -16.52
N LYS A 89 0.41 -17.38 -15.33
CA LYS A 89 -0.46 -16.24 -15.02
C LYS A 89 0.36 -15.00 -14.64
N ALA A 90 0.01 -13.84 -15.17
CA ALA A 90 0.75 -12.58 -14.93
C ALA A 90 0.85 -12.19 -13.44
N TRP A 91 -0.15 -12.56 -12.64
CA TRP A 91 -0.23 -12.34 -11.20
C TRP A 91 0.35 -13.48 -10.33
N ASN A 92 0.93 -14.53 -10.92
CA ASN A 92 1.63 -15.57 -10.15
C ASN A 92 3.08 -15.14 -9.86
N PRO A 93 3.59 -15.36 -8.62
CA PRO A 93 5.00 -15.15 -8.32
C PRO A 93 5.90 -16.05 -9.16
N SER A 94 6.99 -15.47 -9.70
CA SER A 94 7.98 -16.20 -10.49
C SER A 94 8.65 -17.35 -9.71
N PRO A 95 9.29 -18.33 -10.37
CA PRO A 95 10.05 -19.37 -9.67
C PRO A 95 11.15 -18.81 -8.74
N HIS A 96 11.76 -17.68 -9.10
CA HIS A 96 12.67 -16.96 -8.20
C HIS A 96 11.92 -16.42 -6.97
N SER A 97 10.79 -15.73 -7.17
CA SER A 97 9.96 -15.18 -6.08
C SER A 97 9.45 -16.26 -5.13
N GLN A 98 9.04 -17.42 -5.66
CA GLN A 98 8.65 -18.58 -4.86
C GLN A 98 9.80 -19.11 -4.01
N LYS A 99 11.05 -19.05 -4.50
CA LYS A 99 12.24 -19.47 -3.75
C LYS A 99 12.72 -18.41 -2.74
N SER A 100 12.67 -17.13 -3.07
CA SER A 100 13.12 -16.04 -2.19
C SER A 100 12.08 -15.70 -1.13
N GLY A 101 10.80 -15.82 -1.43
CA GLY A 101 9.70 -15.31 -0.61
C GLY A 101 9.32 -13.87 -0.92
N GLY A 102 9.90 -13.23 -1.96
CA GLY A 102 9.66 -11.83 -2.31
C GLY A 102 9.25 -11.58 -3.77
N VAL A 103 8.35 -10.62 -3.98
CA VAL A 103 7.90 -10.14 -5.30
C VAL A 103 8.16 -8.64 -5.42
N SER A 104 8.87 -8.24 -6.47
CA SER A 104 9.19 -6.85 -6.78
C SER A 104 7.98 -6.07 -7.35
N PHE A 105 7.76 -4.85 -6.87
CA PHE A 105 6.78 -3.87 -7.33
C PHE A 105 7.44 -2.49 -7.43
N SER A 106 6.95 -1.63 -8.32
CA SER A 106 7.29 -0.20 -8.35
C SER A 106 6.29 0.62 -7.53
N TYR A 107 6.77 1.65 -6.82
CA TYR A 107 5.93 2.66 -6.16
C TYR A 107 5.96 3.99 -6.93
N LEU A 108 4.80 4.49 -7.32
CA LEU A 108 4.63 5.76 -8.06
C LEU A 108 3.74 6.74 -7.29
N SER A 109 4.21 7.97 -7.11
CA SER A 109 3.45 9.07 -6.48
C SER A 109 3.91 10.44 -7.00
N LYS A 110 3.19 11.51 -6.68
CA LYS A 110 3.58 12.89 -7.07
C LYS A 110 4.93 13.32 -6.49
N ASP A 111 5.30 12.73 -5.36
CA ASP A 111 6.56 12.95 -4.63
C ASP A 111 7.64 11.87 -4.89
N ALA A 112 7.33 10.82 -5.66
CA ALA A 112 8.29 9.83 -6.18
C ALA A 112 7.91 9.42 -7.62
N LYS A 113 8.56 10.03 -8.61
CA LYS A 113 8.20 9.96 -10.03
C LYS A 113 9.27 9.22 -10.84
N PHE A 114 8.87 8.47 -11.86
CA PHE A 114 9.77 7.85 -12.82
C PHE A 114 9.20 7.86 -14.24
N THR A 115 10.05 7.81 -15.26
CA THR A 115 9.67 7.85 -16.69
C THR A 115 9.42 6.48 -17.32
N GLY A 116 9.87 5.39 -16.70
CA GLY A 116 9.81 4.04 -17.28
C GLY A 116 9.81 2.91 -16.25
N LEU A 117 9.55 1.69 -16.74
CA LEU A 117 9.45 0.47 -15.94
C LEU A 117 10.62 -0.49 -16.26
N VAL A 118 10.88 -1.43 -15.35
CA VAL A 118 11.94 -2.43 -15.47
C VAL A 118 11.90 -3.15 -16.83
N PHE A 119 13.09 -3.33 -17.44
CA PHE A 119 13.29 -3.88 -18.78
C PHE A 119 12.46 -3.22 -19.91
N GLY A 120 11.98 -1.99 -19.71
CA GLY A 120 11.16 -1.27 -20.68
C GLY A 120 9.73 -1.81 -20.85
N GLN A 121 9.25 -2.66 -19.93
CA GLN A 121 7.92 -3.27 -19.97
C GLN A 121 6.79 -2.22 -20.04
N LYS A 122 5.69 -2.58 -20.70
CA LYS A 122 4.61 -1.64 -21.06
C LYS A 122 3.22 -2.00 -20.49
N ASN A 123 3.07 -3.11 -19.78
CA ASN A 123 1.82 -3.48 -19.12
C ASN A 123 2.09 -4.14 -17.77
N GLY A 124 1.02 -4.30 -16.99
CA GLY A 124 1.08 -4.91 -15.66
C GLY A 124 -0.24 -4.80 -14.91
N TYR A 125 -0.17 -4.90 -13.58
CA TYR A 125 -1.31 -4.71 -12.70
C TYR A 125 -0.96 -3.83 -11.48
N ILE A 126 -2.02 -3.28 -10.87
CA ILE A 126 -2.00 -2.43 -9.69
C ILE A 126 -2.67 -3.18 -8.55
N PHE A 127 -2.08 -3.16 -7.35
CA PHE A 127 -2.76 -3.60 -6.13
C PHE A 127 -3.49 -2.43 -5.45
N TYR A 128 -4.66 -2.71 -4.89
CA TYR A 128 -5.34 -1.81 -3.95
C TYR A 128 -4.40 -1.47 -2.78
N PRO A 129 -4.44 -0.23 -2.26
CA PRO A 129 -3.80 0.11 -0.99
C PRO A 129 -4.27 -0.81 0.12
N VAL A 130 -3.37 -1.18 1.03
CA VAL A 130 -3.61 -2.23 2.04
C VAL A 130 -4.82 -1.94 2.94
N LEU A 131 -5.07 -0.67 3.27
CA LEU A 131 -6.19 -0.23 4.12
C LEU A 131 -7.52 -0.10 3.35
N SER A 132 -7.50 -0.20 2.02
CA SER A 132 -8.70 -0.14 1.16
C SER A 132 -8.84 -1.38 0.26
N ARG A 133 -8.19 -2.49 0.60
CA ARG A 133 -8.33 -3.76 -0.13
C ARG A 133 -9.76 -4.33 0.01
N PRO A 134 -10.33 -4.96 -1.04
CA PRO A 134 -11.63 -5.59 -0.94
C PRO A 134 -11.69 -6.68 0.15
N ILE A 135 -12.83 -6.78 0.84
CA ILE A 135 -13.08 -7.83 1.84
C ILE A 135 -12.89 -9.21 1.18
N GLY A 136 -12.21 -10.12 1.88
CA GLY A 136 -11.86 -11.45 1.36
C GLY A 136 -10.57 -11.51 0.53
N THR A 137 -10.00 -10.38 0.10
CA THR A 137 -8.65 -10.37 -0.51
C THR A 137 -7.54 -10.34 0.53
N ARG A 138 -6.40 -10.97 0.21
CA ARG A 138 -5.23 -11.08 1.08
C ARG A 138 -4.62 -9.73 1.39
N GLN A 139 -4.19 -9.58 2.64
CA GLN A 139 -3.18 -8.59 3.01
C GLN A 139 -1.82 -9.14 2.59
N ILE A 140 -1.16 -8.46 1.65
CA ILE A 140 0.21 -8.80 1.21
C ILE A 140 1.13 -7.80 1.89
N GLU A 141 2.05 -8.29 2.72
CA GLU A 141 2.99 -7.46 3.48
C GLU A 141 4.03 -6.82 2.55
N VAL A 142 4.40 -5.55 2.80
CA VAL A 142 5.57 -4.92 2.18
C VAL A 142 6.77 -5.12 3.10
N LEU A 143 7.78 -5.85 2.62
CA LEU A 143 8.90 -6.36 3.40
C LEU A 143 10.09 -5.42 3.47
N CYS A 144 10.30 -4.61 2.44
CA CYS A 144 11.27 -3.52 2.40
C CYS A 144 11.00 -2.58 1.21
N SER A 145 11.70 -1.46 1.18
CA SER A 145 11.71 -0.54 0.04
C SER A 145 13.12 -0.03 -0.29
N TYR A 146 13.37 0.24 -1.56
CA TYR A 146 14.61 0.80 -2.11
C TYR A 146 14.30 2.10 -2.88
N PRO A 147 15.11 3.16 -2.76
CA PRO A 147 14.89 4.43 -3.47
C PRO A 147 14.95 4.36 -5.01
N LEU A 148 15.51 3.27 -5.55
CA LEU A 148 15.66 2.92 -6.96
C LEU A 148 15.64 1.38 -7.07
N ASP A 149 15.88 0.80 -8.25
CA ASP A 149 16.13 -0.65 -8.43
C ASP A 149 17.19 -1.16 -7.43
N GLY A 150 16.84 -2.21 -6.68
CA GLY A 150 17.69 -2.80 -5.66
C GLY A 150 18.60 -3.93 -6.16
N ALA A 151 18.51 -4.36 -7.42
CA ALA A 151 19.09 -5.61 -7.95
C ALA A 151 18.63 -6.86 -7.16
N THR A 152 17.34 -6.91 -6.81
CA THR A 152 16.80 -7.79 -5.77
C THR A 152 16.87 -9.29 -6.07
N GLN A 153 16.98 -9.68 -7.35
CA GLN A 153 17.21 -11.07 -7.77
C GLN A 153 18.50 -11.69 -7.21
N LEU A 154 19.53 -10.89 -6.92
CA LEU A 154 20.84 -11.36 -6.46
C LEU A 154 21.03 -11.31 -4.94
N ARG A 155 19.99 -10.97 -4.18
CA ARG A 155 20.07 -10.72 -2.74
C ARG A 155 19.68 -11.90 -1.86
N ASP A 156 20.14 -11.86 -0.62
CA ASP A 156 19.62 -12.71 0.45
C ASP A 156 18.10 -12.58 0.58
N ALA A 157 17.45 -13.72 0.83
CA ALA A 157 16.00 -13.82 0.96
C ALA A 157 15.46 -12.83 2.03
N PRO A 158 14.34 -12.12 1.76
CA PRO A 158 13.42 -12.29 0.63
C PRO A 158 13.71 -11.37 -0.57
N GLY A 159 14.96 -10.95 -0.77
CA GLY A 159 15.31 -9.87 -1.69
C GLY A 159 15.54 -8.54 -0.96
N CYS A 160 15.34 -8.49 0.36
CA CYS A 160 15.61 -7.33 1.21
C CYS A 160 16.97 -7.35 1.91
N GLY A 161 17.71 -8.47 1.82
CA GLY A 161 18.98 -8.66 2.51
C GLY A 161 20.19 -8.17 1.71
N ALA A 162 21.36 -8.73 1.99
CA ALA A 162 22.60 -8.27 1.40
C ALA A 162 22.68 -8.62 -0.09
N HIS A 163 23.38 -7.76 -0.85
CA HIS A 163 23.83 -8.01 -2.20
C HIS A 163 25.30 -8.51 -2.17
N PRO A 164 25.69 -9.53 -2.95
CA PRO A 164 27.02 -10.17 -2.87
C PRO A 164 28.20 -9.23 -3.17
N TYR A 165 27.97 -8.14 -3.93
CA TYR A 165 29.01 -7.12 -4.18
C TYR A 165 29.13 -6.06 -3.06
N SER A 166 28.33 -6.15 -2.00
CA SER A 166 28.42 -5.28 -0.81
C SER A 166 27.79 -5.95 0.43
N PRO A 167 28.33 -7.09 0.90
CA PRO A 167 27.66 -7.92 1.91
C PRO A 167 27.40 -7.19 3.24
N ASP A 168 28.22 -6.19 3.59
CA ASP A 168 28.16 -5.48 4.87
C ASP A 168 27.52 -4.09 4.81
N ARG A 169 27.27 -3.54 3.61
CA ARG A 169 26.72 -2.19 3.41
C ARG A 169 25.44 -2.13 2.58
N SER A 170 24.94 -3.28 2.11
CA SER A 170 23.68 -3.38 1.34
C SER A 170 22.58 -4.19 2.04
N ARG A 171 22.76 -4.53 3.32
CA ARG A 171 21.75 -5.19 4.18
C ARG A 171 20.52 -4.27 4.39
N ARG A 172 19.58 -4.64 5.26
CA ARG A 172 18.55 -3.70 5.74
C ARG A 172 19.24 -2.48 6.39
N CYS A 173 18.87 -1.26 6.02
CA CYS A 173 19.54 -0.02 6.43
C CYS A 173 19.66 0.08 7.96
N GLN A 174 18.58 -0.26 8.67
CA GLN A 174 18.53 -0.23 10.13
C GLN A 174 19.57 -1.17 10.78
N THR A 175 19.90 -2.31 10.16
CA THR A 175 20.89 -3.26 10.73
C THR A 175 22.34 -2.85 10.49
N ILE A 176 22.57 -1.75 9.75
CA ILE A 176 23.89 -1.14 9.51
C ILE A 176 23.95 0.33 10.00
N GLY A 177 23.00 0.74 10.84
CA GLY A 177 22.97 2.08 11.46
C GLY A 177 22.43 3.20 10.58
N ILE A 178 21.80 2.89 9.44
CA ILE A 178 21.23 3.88 8.51
C ILE A 178 19.72 3.96 8.73
N THR A 179 19.26 5.15 9.11
CA THR A 179 17.82 5.46 9.31
C THR A 179 17.37 6.72 8.57
N THR A 180 18.23 7.34 7.75
CA THR A 180 17.90 8.58 7.03
C THR A 180 18.28 8.48 5.55
N ALA A 181 17.60 9.26 4.72
CA ALA A 181 17.94 9.42 3.31
C ALA A 181 19.38 9.89 3.11
N GLU A 182 19.85 10.86 3.89
CA GLU A 182 21.21 11.37 3.85
C GLU A 182 22.25 10.28 4.17
N GLY A 183 21.96 9.41 5.15
CA GLY A 183 22.81 8.27 5.48
C GLY A 183 22.84 7.21 4.36
N TRP A 184 21.68 6.95 3.73
CA TRP A 184 21.57 6.06 2.57
C TRP A 184 22.39 6.59 1.38
N ILE A 185 22.31 7.90 1.12
CA ILE A 185 23.05 8.59 0.05
C ILE A 185 24.56 8.54 0.31
N ALA A 186 25.02 8.85 1.52
CA ALA A 186 26.43 8.75 1.90
C ALA A 186 26.96 7.31 1.72
N ASN A 187 26.16 6.31 2.10
CA ASN A 187 26.48 4.90 1.93
C ASN A 187 26.63 4.53 0.44
N ARG A 188 25.64 4.84 -0.40
CA ARG A 188 25.66 4.61 -1.87
C ARG A 188 26.80 5.35 -2.57
N ARG A 189 27.13 6.58 -2.17
CA ARG A 189 28.23 7.36 -2.78
C ARG A 189 29.61 6.80 -2.46
N SER A 190 29.77 5.98 -1.41
CA SER A 190 31.03 5.29 -1.12
C SER A 190 31.28 4.04 -1.99
N ASN A 191 30.21 3.37 -2.46
CA ASN A 191 30.23 2.30 -3.47
C ASN A 191 28.79 2.13 -3.97
N SER A 192 28.57 2.15 -5.30
CA SER A 192 27.23 2.07 -5.90
C SER A 192 26.43 0.82 -5.52
N TRP A 193 27.09 -0.25 -5.09
CA TRP A 193 26.44 -1.47 -4.59
C TRP A 193 26.01 -1.41 -3.12
N ASN A 194 26.30 -0.32 -2.39
CA ASN A 194 25.88 -0.10 -1.00
C ASN A 194 24.39 0.33 -0.91
N LEU A 195 23.54 -0.37 -1.65
CA LEU A 195 22.10 -0.14 -1.71
C LEU A 195 21.46 -0.91 -0.56
N CYS A 196 21.36 -0.27 0.61
CA CYS A 196 20.63 -0.84 1.74
C CYS A 196 19.11 -0.72 1.53
N SER A 197 18.34 -1.62 2.15
CA SER A 197 16.87 -1.64 2.07
C SER A 197 16.23 -1.02 3.32
N PHE A 198 15.29 -0.11 3.17
CA PHE A 198 14.53 0.39 4.31
C PHE A 198 13.51 -0.66 4.75
N ASP A 199 13.60 -1.12 6.00
CA ASP A 199 12.63 -2.07 6.57
C ASP A 199 11.31 -1.37 6.88
N VAL A 200 10.20 -1.88 6.35
CA VAL A 200 8.86 -1.26 6.45
C VAL A 200 7.79 -2.24 6.91
N ARG A 201 8.20 -3.41 7.43
CA ARG A 201 7.34 -4.45 7.99
C ARG A 201 6.60 -3.97 9.24
N ASP A 202 5.49 -4.63 9.57
CA ASP A 202 4.68 -4.33 10.77
C ASP A 202 5.53 -4.39 12.07
N SER A 203 6.59 -5.22 12.09
CA SER A 203 7.55 -5.29 13.20
C SER A 203 8.32 -3.99 13.48
N MET A 204 8.36 -3.05 12.53
CA MET A 204 8.95 -1.72 12.73
C MET A 204 8.05 -0.80 13.57
N ASN A 205 6.76 -1.11 13.69
CA ASN A 205 5.78 -0.34 14.46
C ASN A 205 5.92 1.17 14.15
N ASN A 206 6.03 2.03 15.17
CA ASN A 206 6.18 3.49 15.03
C ASN A 206 7.42 3.98 14.24
N GLN A 207 8.34 3.11 13.82
CA GLN A 207 9.43 3.46 12.91
C GLN A 207 9.10 3.20 11.43
N GLY A 208 8.06 2.41 11.15
CA GLY A 208 7.74 1.96 9.79
C GLY A 208 7.41 3.09 8.83
N ALA A 209 6.62 4.09 9.27
CA ALA A 209 6.21 5.17 8.39
C ALA A 209 7.34 6.14 8.06
N ASP A 210 8.22 6.46 9.03
CA ASP A 210 9.44 7.23 8.75
C ASP A 210 10.37 6.43 7.83
N SER A 211 10.63 5.15 8.13
CA SER A 211 11.47 4.27 7.30
C SER A 211 11.05 4.29 5.82
N PHE A 212 9.75 4.19 5.51
CA PHE A 212 9.27 4.32 4.13
C PHE A 212 9.40 5.74 3.57
N TYR A 213 9.15 6.76 4.39
CA TYR A 213 9.31 8.16 3.98
C TYR A 213 10.77 8.50 3.64
N GLN A 214 11.75 7.92 4.34
CA GLN A 214 13.18 8.08 4.03
C GLN A 214 13.54 7.47 2.67
N THR A 215 12.84 6.43 2.21
CA THR A 215 12.95 5.91 0.83
C THR A 215 12.56 6.98 -0.21
N ILE A 216 11.41 7.63 -0.01
CA ILE A 216 10.92 8.73 -0.87
C ILE A 216 11.90 9.91 -0.83
N ARG A 217 12.37 10.31 0.36
CA ARG A 217 13.36 11.39 0.51
C ARG A 217 14.68 11.09 -0.21
N ALA A 218 15.19 9.85 -0.13
CA ALA A 218 16.44 9.48 -0.81
C ALA A 218 16.30 9.52 -2.33
N HIS A 219 15.16 9.06 -2.85
CA HIS A 219 14.80 9.12 -4.27
C HIS A 219 14.73 10.57 -4.78
N GLN A 220 14.11 11.47 -4.02
CA GLN A 220 14.06 12.91 -4.32
C GLN A 220 15.44 13.59 -4.29
N LEU A 221 16.23 13.33 -3.24
CA LEU A 221 17.51 14.00 -2.99
C LEU A 221 18.60 13.61 -4.00
N GLU A 222 18.58 12.38 -4.52
CA GLU A 222 19.44 11.94 -5.63
C GLU A 222 18.83 12.24 -7.02
N ARG A 223 17.60 12.77 -7.07
CA ARG A 223 16.85 13.11 -8.29
C ARG A 223 16.67 11.93 -9.25
N PHE A 224 16.38 10.74 -8.71
CA PHE A 224 15.98 9.60 -9.53
C PHE A 224 14.66 9.93 -10.23
N PHE A 225 14.66 9.82 -11.57
CA PHE A 225 13.51 10.15 -12.41
C PHE A 225 13.56 9.50 -13.79
N ALA A 226 14.69 9.62 -14.49
CA ALA A 226 14.80 9.32 -15.93
C ALA A 226 15.81 8.21 -16.30
N GLY A 227 16.62 7.73 -15.35
CA GLY A 227 17.47 6.57 -15.54
C GLY A 227 16.66 5.26 -15.64
N ALA A 228 17.25 4.25 -16.28
CA ALA A 228 16.60 2.96 -16.56
C ALA A 228 16.24 2.12 -15.30
N HIS A 229 16.64 2.60 -14.12
CA HIS A 229 16.51 1.94 -12.82
C HIS A 229 15.92 2.87 -11.74
N ASP A 230 15.43 4.05 -12.12
CA ASP A 230 15.11 5.15 -11.20
C ASP A 230 13.76 5.01 -10.45
N TYR A 231 13.06 3.88 -10.60
CA TYR A 231 11.80 3.60 -9.89
C TYR A 231 12.06 3.11 -8.46
N ILE A 232 11.30 3.61 -7.47
CA ILE A 232 11.28 3.04 -6.12
C ILE A 232 10.83 1.57 -6.21
N GLU A 233 11.67 0.64 -5.76
CA GLU A 233 11.34 -0.78 -5.69
C GLU A 233 10.82 -1.16 -4.29
N LEU A 234 9.65 -1.78 -4.23
CA LEU A 234 9.11 -2.45 -3.06
C LEU A 234 9.27 -3.96 -3.23
N ILE A 235 9.67 -4.66 -2.15
CA ILE A 235 9.54 -6.11 -2.08
C ILE A 235 8.32 -6.45 -1.26
N LEU A 236 7.34 -7.09 -1.88
CA LEU A 236 6.14 -7.63 -1.24
C LEU A 236 6.34 -9.11 -0.91
N ALA A 237 5.67 -9.60 0.13
CA ALA A 237 5.68 -11.03 0.49
C ALA A 237 5.06 -11.88 -0.63
N THR A 238 5.70 -13.01 -0.95
CA THR A 238 5.18 -13.98 -1.93
C THR A 238 3.90 -14.64 -1.47
N TRP A 239 2.97 -14.84 -2.41
CA TRP A 239 1.70 -15.53 -2.22
C TRP A 239 1.65 -16.87 -2.99
N PRO A 240 0.69 -17.78 -2.68
CA PRO A 240 0.49 -19.02 -3.43
C PRO A 240 0.27 -18.81 -4.94
N GLN A 241 0.56 -19.83 -5.74
CA GLN A 241 0.20 -19.86 -7.17
C GLN A 241 -1.33 -19.97 -7.34
N ASN A 242 -1.87 -19.44 -8.45
CA ASN A 242 -3.20 -19.75 -8.97
C ASN A 242 -4.39 -19.37 -8.05
N ILE A 243 -4.26 -18.31 -7.24
CA ILE A 243 -5.32 -17.79 -6.34
C ILE A 243 -5.91 -16.42 -6.78
N PRO A 244 -6.27 -16.17 -8.06
CA PRO A 244 -6.61 -14.83 -8.56
C PRO A 244 -7.76 -14.16 -7.82
N LYS A 245 -8.72 -14.94 -7.29
CA LYS A 245 -9.86 -14.43 -6.50
C LYS A 245 -9.43 -13.76 -5.19
N GLU A 246 -8.34 -14.24 -4.59
CA GLU A 246 -7.82 -13.79 -3.30
C GLU A 246 -6.88 -12.58 -3.42
N LEU A 247 -6.46 -12.21 -4.64
CA LEU A 247 -5.50 -11.12 -4.83
C LEU A 247 -6.18 -9.75 -4.86
N PRO A 248 -5.60 -8.74 -4.18
CA PRO A 248 -6.12 -7.38 -4.13
C PRO A 248 -5.78 -6.59 -5.41
N ILE A 249 -5.98 -7.18 -6.60
CA ILE A 249 -5.81 -6.47 -7.88
C ILE A 249 -6.95 -5.48 -8.06
N GLU A 250 -6.59 -4.21 -8.30
CA GLU A 250 -7.48 -3.07 -8.51
C GLU A 250 -7.68 -2.77 -9.99
N ALA A 251 -6.60 -2.81 -10.77
CA ALA A 251 -6.60 -2.55 -12.20
C ALA A 251 -5.50 -3.35 -12.89
N PHE A 252 -5.72 -3.67 -14.17
CA PHE A 252 -4.63 -3.86 -15.12
C PHE A 252 -4.22 -2.50 -15.68
N PHE A 253 -2.97 -2.35 -16.10
CA PHE A 253 -2.49 -1.08 -16.64
C PHE A 253 -1.65 -1.27 -17.91
N TYR A 254 -1.59 -0.21 -18.72
CA TYR A 254 -0.63 -0.10 -19.81
C TYR A 254 -0.01 1.29 -19.92
N LEU A 255 1.24 1.32 -20.38
CA LEU A 255 1.93 2.48 -20.93
C LEU A 255 1.76 2.49 -22.46
N GLU A 256 2.23 3.55 -23.12
CA GLU A 256 2.16 3.64 -24.58
C GLU A 256 2.76 2.40 -25.29
N GLY A 257 2.03 1.86 -26.27
CA GLY A 257 2.32 0.58 -26.93
C GLY A 257 1.96 -0.71 -26.16
N GLY A 258 1.52 -0.64 -24.90
CA GLY A 258 1.29 -1.82 -24.05
C GLY A 258 -0.12 -2.43 -24.03
N LEU A 259 -1.10 -1.83 -24.73
CA LEU A 259 -2.54 -2.14 -24.57
C LEU A 259 -2.84 -3.63 -24.77
N ALA A 260 -2.31 -4.26 -25.81
CA ALA A 260 -2.56 -5.67 -26.12
C ALA A 260 -2.12 -6.62 -24.99
N GLY A 261 -1.08 -6.26 -24.22
CA GLY A 261 -0.64 -7.04 -23.05
C GLY A 261 -1.58 -6.89 -21.85
N ALA A 262 -2.06 -5.67 -21.59
CA ALA A 262 -3.07 -5.43 -20.56
C ALA A 262 -4.43 -6.09 -20.90
N GLN A 263 -4.80 -6.13 -22.18
CA GLN A 263 -5.99 -6.84 -22.67
C GLN A 263 -5.85 -8.36 -22.51
N PHE A 264 -4.68 -8.94 -22.81
CA PHE A 264 -4.41 -10.35 -22.53
C PHE A 264 -4.53 -10.64 -21.02
N ASP A 265 -3.85 -9.86 -20.18
CA ASP A 265 -3.83 -10.08 -18.72
C ASP A 265 -5.22 -9.87 -18.08
N GLN A 266 -6.01 -8.89 -18.54
CA GLN A 266 -7.41 -8.69 -18.12
C GLN A 266 -8.27 -9.91 -18.46
N LYS A 267 -8.29 -10.32 -19.73
CA LYS A 267 -9.14 -11.44 -20.16
C LYS A 267 -8.76 -12.74 -19.45
N ASP A 268 -7.46 -13.01 -19.30
CA ASP A 268 -7.02 -14.22 -18.61
C ASP A 268 -7.41 -14.19 -17.12
N PHE A 269 -7.44 -13.02 -16.48
CA PHE A 269 -7.94 -12.86 -15.12
C PHE A 269 -9.47 -13.05 -15.02
N PHE A 270 -10.24 -12.51 -15.97
CA PHE A 270 -11.68 -12.73 -16.06
C PHE A 270 -12.01 -14.23 -16.19
N ASP A 271 -11.36 -14.92 -17.13
CA ASP A 271 -11.53 -16.37 -17.34
C ASP A 271 -11.08 -17.15 -16.09
N SER A 272 -9.88 -16.86 -15.55
CA SER A 272 -9.30 -17.55 -14.39
C SER A 272 -10.05 -17.30 -13.07
N THR A 273 -10.92 -16.29 -13.01
CA THR A 273 -11.83 -16.04 -11.88
C THR A 273 -13.27 -16.51 -12.14
N GLY A 274 -13.62 -16.87 -13.37
CA GLY A 274 -15.00 -17.13 -13.74
C GLY A 274 -15.88 -15.86 -13.70
N GLY A 275 -15.33 -14.71 -14.07
CA GLY A 275 -16.09 -13.49 -14.31
C GLY A 275 -15.81 -12.26 -13.43
N LYS A 276 -14.71 -12.22 -12.65
CA LYS A 276 -14.33 -11.00 -11.91
C LYS A 276 -13.68 -10.00 -12.86
N VAL A 277 -14.48 -9.06 -13.38
CA VAL A 277 -13.99 -7.92 -14.16
C VAL A 277 -13.05 -7.07 -13.31
N VAL A 278 -11.91 -6.70 -13.88
CA VAL A 278 -10.92 -5.75 -13.32
C VAL A 278 -10.57 -4.77 -14.45
N PRO A 279 -10.72 -3.45 -14.28
CA PRO A 279 -10.55 -2.49 -15.37
C PRO A 279 -9.10 -2.38 -15.85
N ILE A 280 -8.93 -2.08 -17.13
CA ILE A 280 -7.67 -1.57 -17.70
C ILE A 280 -7.66 -0.04 -17.55
N VAL A 281 -6.54 0.50 -17.09
CA VAL A 281 -6.27 1.94 -16.99
C VAL A 281 -4.98 2.27 -17.74
N LYS A 282 -5.02 3.26 -18.65
CA LYS A 282 -3.81 3.82 -19.26
C LYS A 282 -3.08 4.66 -18.22
N ILE A 283 -1.79 4.37 -18.00
CA ILE A 283 -0.89 5.25 -17.26
C ILE A 283 -0.07 6.04 -18.27
N VAL A 284 -0.18 7.37 -18.22
CA VAL A 284 0.78 8.27 -18.86
C VAL A 284 1.80 8.64 -17.79
N LEU A 285 3.03 8.14 -17.93
CA LEU A 285 4.14 8.51 -17.04
C LEU A 285 4.62 9.95 -17.34
N PRO A 286 5.12 10.68 -16.33
CA PRO A 286 5.53 12.07 -16.48
C PRO A 286 6.75 12.20 -17.41
N ALA A 287 6.70 13.15 -18.35
CA ALA A 287 7.79 13.43 -19.29
C ALA A 287 8.90 14.33 -18.70
N SER A 288 8.64 14.98 -17.58
CA SER A 288 9.56 15.83 -16.80
C SER A 288 9.18 15.79 -15.32
N GLU A 289 10.09 16.16 -14.42
CA GLU A 289 9.79 16.27 -12.98
C GLU A 289 8.59 17.19 -12.68
N SER A 290 8.40 18.23 -13.51
CA SER A 290 7.29 19.17 -13.46
C SER A 290 5.96 18.63 -14.00
N ALA A 291 5.98 17.58 -14.82
CA ALA A 291 4.79 16.89 -15.29
C ALA A 291 4.32 15.86 -14.27
N ASP A 292 3.01 15.62 -14.18
CA ASP A 292 2.42 14.62 -13.30
C ASP A 292 1.96 13.38 -14.11
N ALA A 293 1.93 12.23 -13.45
CA ALA A 293 1.35 11.02 -14.04
C ALA A 293 -0.18 11.16 -14.20
N GLN A 294 -0.72 10.59 -15.28
CA GLN A 294 -2.17 10.57 -15.54
C GLN A 294 -2.70 9.14 -15.60
N PHE A 295 -3.90 8.93 -15.06
CA PHE A 295 -4.60 7.65 -15.01
C PHE A 295 -5.90 7.81 -15.80
N VAL A 296 -5.96 7.18 -16.98
CA VAL A 296 -7.08 7.37 -17.92
C VAL A 296 -7.81 6.05 -18.11
N TYR A 297 -9.11 6.06 -17.84
CA TYR A 297 -10.00 4.95 -18.20
C TYR A 297 -10.63 5.19 -19.57
N SER A 298 -10.67 4.15 -20.40
CA SER A 298 -11.39 4.13 -21.66
C SER A 298 -12.21 2.84 -21.74
N ALA A 299 -13.47 2.97 -22.14
CA ALA A 299 -14.35 1.81 -22.34
C ALA A 299 -13.96 0.97 -23.57
N ALA A 300 -13.25 1.56 -24.54
CA ALA A 300 -12.78 0.87 -25.75
C ALA A 300 -11.55 -0.02 -25.48
N ASP A 301 -10.85 0.21 -24.36
CA ASP A 301 -9.67 -0.57 -23.97
C ASP A 301 -10.06 -1.94 -23.38
N GLN A 302 -11.31 -2.08 -22.91
CA GLN A 302 -11.77 -3.20 -22.10
C GLN A 302 -12.18 -4.40 -22.97
N VAL A 303 -11.67 -5.59 -22.63
CA VAL A 303 -11.96 -6.88 -23.29
C VAL A 303 -12.66 -7.89 -22.37
N LYS A 304 -13.19 -7.38 -21.23
CA LYS A 304 -13.88 -8.04 -20.09
C LYS A 304 -13.04 -9.01 -19.26
#